data_AF-A0A0F8WXU9-F1
#
_entry.id   AF-A0A0F8WXU9-F1
#
_cell.length_a   1.000
_cell.length_b   1.000
_cell.length_c   1.000
_cell.angle_alpha   90.00
_cell.angle_beta   90.00
_cell.angle_gamma   90.00
#
_symmetry.space_group_name_H-M   'P 1'
#
loop_
_entity.id
_entity.type
_entity.pdbx_description
1 polymer ?
#
loop_
_entity_poly.entity_id
_entity_poly.type
_entity_poly.pdbx_seq_one_letter_code
_entity_poly.pdbx_strand_id
1 'polypeptide(L)'
;LVTFPLELTNTKLEKGQKIIVVSNEEELGEFEIHRYRTLKEFSKTHLITIKLPSKIAKKAVAIKLLKSSYNEPIVSYQKSFTEDDTIVCRCERVSVGEIRKWILSGVKDLNELKALTKAGMGSCGAKTCTSLIYQIFREEGIKIDDITPGTKRPLFIEVPMGIFARVRNKKESR
;
A
#
# COMPACT_ATOMS: atom_id res chain seq x y z
N LEU A 1 -16.06 -20.98 28.20
CA LEU A 1 -14.82 -20.18 27.99
C LEU A 1 -14.56 -20.13 26.50
N VAL A 2 -14.22 -18.97 25.95
CA VAL A 2 -13.85 -18.81 24.52
C VAL A 2 -12.42 -18.31 24.46
N THR A 3 -11.61 -18.83 23.52
CA THR A 3 -10.21 -18.43 23.37
C THR A 3 -10.00 -17.76 22.02
N PHE A 4 -9.40 -16.58 22.02
CA PHE A 4 -9.09 -15.80 20.84
C PHE A 4 -7.57 -15.74 20.63
N PRO A 5 -7.08 -15.97 19.41
CA PRO A 5 -5.69 -15.69 19.06
C PRO A 5 -5.49 -14.19 18.81
N LEU A 6 -4.34 -13.69 19.25
CA LEU A 6 -3.90 -12.31 19.07
C LEU A 6 -2.42 -12.29 18.67
N GLU A 7 -2.16 -11.83 17.44
CA GLU A 7 -0.83 -11.88 16.82
C GLU A 7 -0.25 -10.50 16.49
N LEU A 8 -1.12 -9.50 16.30
CA LEU A 8 -0.77 -8.17 15.79
C LEU A 8 -0.65 -7.13 16.90
N THR A 9 -0.07 -7.49 18.05
CA THR A 9 0.19 -6.50 19.12
C THR A 9 1.57 -6.64 19.74
N ASN A 10 2.19 -5.50 20.03
CA ASN A 10 3.39 -5.41 20.86
C ASN A 10 3.04 -5.18 22.35
N THR A 11 1.78 -4.92 22.65
CA THR A 11 1.31 -4.65 24.03
C THR A 11 1.07 -5.96 24.76
N LYS A 12 1.77 -6.18 25.87
CA LYS A 12 1.47 -7.30 26.78
C LYS A 12 0.14 -7.02 27.49
N LEU A 13 -0.80 -7.97 27.40
CA LEU A 13 -2.06 -7.91 28.11
C LEU A 13 -1.98 -8.73 29.41
N GLU A 14 -2.70 -8.30 30.43
CA GLU A 14 -2.70 -8.94 31.74
C GLU A 14 -4.06 -9.56 32.07
N LYS A 15 -4.03 -10.55 32.99
CA LYS A 15 -5.26 -11.15 33.52
C LYS A 15 -6.06 -10.06 34.26
N GLY A 16 -7.37 -9.99 34.01
CA GLY A 16 -8.26 -8.97 34.58
C GLY A 16 -8.38 -7.69 33.76
N GLN A 17 -7.57 -7.49 32.72
CA GLN A 17 -7.77 -6.38 31.79
C GLN A 17 -9.08 -6.57 31.00
N LYS A 18 -9.82 -5.47 30.80
CA LYS A 18 -11.05 -5.45 30.02
C LYS A 18 -10.75 -5.32 28.53
N ILE A 19 -11.39 -6.16 27.73
CA ILE A 19 -11.31 -6.16 26.27
C ILE A 19 -12.70 -6.26 25.66
N ILE A 20 -12.88 -5.68 24.49
CA ILE A 20 -14.16 -5.72 23.78
C ILE A 20 -14.22 -7.00 22.96
N VAL A 21 -15.33 -7.73 23.06
CA VAL A 21 -15.60 -8.90 22.22
C VAL A 21 -16.57 -8.49 21.13
N VAL A 22 -16.29 -8.90 19.89
CA VAL A 22 -17.08 -8.52 18.72
C VAL A 22 -17.64 -9.74 18.00
N SER A 23 -18.80 -9.56 17.40
CA SER A 23 -19.37 -10.47 16.40
C SER A 23 -19.05 -9.96 14.98
N ASN A 24 -19.64 -10.58 13.96
CA ASN A 24 -19.55 -10.09 12.59
C ASN A 24 -20.26 -8.74 12.37
N GLU A 25 -21.22 -8.39 13.23
CA GLU A 25 -22.13 -7.25 13.01
C GLU A 25 -22.01 -6.18 14.11
N GLU A 26 -21.73 -6.58 15.34
CA GLU A 26 -21.83 -5.70 16.52
C GLU A 26 -20.79 -6.00 17.60
N GLU A 27 -20.53 -5.02 18.46
CA GLU A 27 -19.77 -5.19 19.70
C GLU A 27 -20.65 -5.86 20.76
N LEU A 28 -20.25 -7.05 21.23
CA LEU A 28 -21.01 -7.85 22.19
C LEU A 28 -20.80 -7.41 23.64
N GLY A 29 -19.86 -6.49 23.89
CA GLY A 29 -19.57 -5.90 25.19
C GLY A 29 -18.11 -6.02 25.64
N GLU A 30 -17.83 -5.45 26.81
CA GLU A 30 -16.53 -5.51 27.47
C GLU A 30 -16.47 -6.69 28.46
N PHE A 31 -15.41 -7.48 28.39
CA PHE A 31 -15.20 -8.65 29.24
C PHE A 31 -13.77 -8.72 29.76
N GLU A 32 -13.60 -9.30 30.94
CA GLU A 32 -12.29 -9.45 31.57
C GLU A 32 -11.53 -10.68 31.06
N ILE A 33 -10.23 -10.51 30.85
CA ILE A 33 -9.34 -11.61 30.48
C ILE A 33 -9.23 -12.58 31.65
N HIS A 34 -9.71 -13.81 31.45
CA HIS A 34 -9.59 -14.89 32.42
C HIS A 34 -8.21 -15.53 32.39
N ARG A 35 -7.61 -15.67 31.20
CA ARG A 35 -6.27 -16.25 31.03
C ARG A 35 -5.57 -15.69 29.80
N TYR A 36 -4.27 -15.42 29.93
CA TYR A 36 -3.37 -15.05 28.85
C TYR A 36 -2.23 -16.07 28.78
N ARG A 37 -1.93 -16.59 27.59
CA ARG A 37 -0.77 -17.48 27.36
C ARG A 37 -0.13 -17.19 26.01
N THR A 38 1.19 -17.28 25.94
CA THR A 38 1.94 -17.28 24.68
C THR A 38 2.27 -18.71 24.29
N LEU A 39 2.16 -19.05 23.00
CA LEU A 39 2.62 -20.35 22.52
C LEU A 39 4.15 -20.39 22.48
N LYS A 40 4.75 -21.46 23.00
CA LYS A 40 6.23 -21.61 23.02
C LYS A 40 6.81 -21.68 21.60
N GLU A 41 6.09 -22.34 20.69
CA GLU A 41 6.47 -22.50 19.28
C GLU A 41 6.24 -21.22 18.46
N PHE A 42 5.26 -20.39 18.85
CA PHE A 42 4.89 -19.16 18.16
C PHE A 42 4.93 -17.99 19.13
N SER A 43 6.11 -17.40 19.32
CA SER A 43 6.37 -16.34 20.31
C SER A 43 5.53 -15.07 20.11
N LYS A 44 4.96 -14.87 18.92
CA LYS A 44 4.09 -13.74 18.58
C LYS A 44 2.59 -14.04 18.74
N THR A 45 2.21 -15.31 18.90
CA THR A 45 0.79 -15.72 19.00
C THR A 45 0.38 -15.85 20.46
N HIS A 46 -0.50 -14.95 20.89
CA HIS A 46 -1.05 -14.89 22.23
C HIS A 46 -2.46 -15.46 22.22
N LEU A 47 -2.77 -16.35 23.16
CA LEU A 47 -4.09 -16.93 23.32
C LEU A 47 -4.76 -16.34 24.55
N ILE A 48 -5.86 -15.63 24.32
CA ILE A 48 -6.63 -14.91 25.33
C ILE A 48 -7.92 -15.67 25.56
N THR A 49 -8.08 -16.22 26.76
CA THR A 49 -9.30 -16.92 27.17
C THR A 49 -10.20 -15.99 27.99
N ILE A 50 -11.46 -15.89 27.59
CA ILE A 50 -12.48 -15.04 28.21
C ILE A 50 -13.65 -15.91 28.69
N LYS A 51 -14.27 -15.51 29.80
CA LYS A 51 -15.52 -16.10 30.28
C LYS A 51 -16.69 -15.30 29.71
N LEU A 52 -17.40 -15.90 28.75
CA LEU A 52 -18.58 -15.32 28.11
C LEU A 52 -19.86 -16.08 28.51
N PRO A 53 -21.02 -15.40 28.60
CA PRO A 53 -22.32 -16.05 28.73
C PRO A 53 -22.63 -16.96 27.52
N SER A 54 -23.32 -18.08 27.75
CA SER A 54 -23.59 -19.09 26.70
C SER A 54 -24.32 -18.54 25.47
N LYS A 55 -25.18 -17.51 25.65
CA LYS A 55 -25.90 -16.85 24.54
C LYS A 55 -24.96 -16.08 23.61
N ILE A 56 -23.90 -15.47 24.16
CA ILE A 56 -22.96 -14.60 23.45
C ILE A 56 -21.77 -15.40 22.92
N ALA A 57 -21.35 -16.45 23.65
CA ALA A 57 -20.20 -17.27 23.30
C ALA A 57 -20.26 -17.87 21.89
N LYS A 58 -21.46 -18.16 21.37
CA LYS A 58 -21.66 -18.68 20.00
C LYS A 58 -21.53 -17.62 18.90
N LYS A 59 -21.71 -16.34 19.25
CA LYS A 59 -21.65 -15.19 18.34
C LYS A 59 -20.29 -14.48 18.36
N ALA A 60 -19.45 -14.80 19.34
CA ALA A 60 -18.19 -14.12 19.54
C ALA A 60 -17.15 -14.60 18.51
N VAL A 61 -16.65 -13.67 17.70
CA VAL A 61 -15.74 -13.95 16.57
C VAL A 61 -14.34 -13.44 16.86
N ALA A 62 -14.20 -12.22 17.37
CA ALA A 62 -12.91 -11.59 17.61
C ALA A 62 -12.90 -10.71 18.87
N ILE A 63 -11.72 -10.19 19.18
CA ILE A 63 -11.49 -9.24 20.27
C ILE A 63 -10.92 -7.94 19.72
N LYS A 64 -11.19 -6.84 20.42
CA LYS A 64 -10.74 -5.50 20.08
C LYS A 64 -10.10 -4.85 21.31
N LEU A 65 -8.86 -4.35 21.16
CA LEU A 65 -8.04 -3.85 22.26
C LEU A 65 -8.23 -2.35 22.56
N LEU A 66 -8.77 -1.59 21.60
CA LEU A 66 -9.06 -0.17 21.77
C LEU A 66 -10.56 0.07 21.57
N LYS A 67 -11.16 0.95 22.39
CA LYS A 67 -12.40 1.61 22.00
C LYS A 67 -12.12 2.36 20.72
N SER A 68 -12.85 2.07 19.65
CA SER A 68 -12.70 2.81 18.40
C SER A 68 -13.16 4.24 18.62
N SER A 69 -12.23 5.14 18.92
CA SER A 69 -12.39 6.54 18.56
C SER A 69 -12.12 6.78 17.06
N TYR A 70 -11.67 5.74 16.33
CA TYR A 70 -11.24 5.81 14.94
C TYR A 70 -12.38 5.73 13.90
N ASN A 71 -13.63 6.03 14.27
CA ASN A 71 -14.70 6.16 13.26
C ASN A 71 -14.75 7.54 12.62
N GLU A 72 -14.02 8.51 13.17
CA GLU A 72 -13.86 9.79 12.50
C GLU A 72 -12.66 9.69 11.56
N PRO A 73 -12.84 9.98 10.25
CA PRO A 73 -11.70 10.13 9.36
C PRO A 73 -10.76 11.15 9.98
N ILE A 74 -9.48 10.77 10.12
CA ILE A 74 -8.43 11.71 10.52
C ILE A 74 -8.50 12.89 9.54
N VAL A 75 -8.93 14.05 10.04
CA VAL A 75 -9.13 15.28 9.25
C VAL A 75 -7.79 15.82 8.73
N SER A 76 -6.65 15.26 9.15
CA SER A 76 -5.36 15.58 8.55
C SER A 76 -5.17 14.86 7.21
N TYR A 77 -6.03 15.14 6.23
CA TYR A 77 -5.60 15.08 4.84
C TYR A 77 -4.67 16.27 4.61
N GLN A 78 -3.44 16.15 5.09
CA GLN A 78 -2.40 17.05 4.64
C GLN A 78 -2.11 16.63 3.20
N LYS A 79 -2.65 17.41 2.25
CA LYS A 79 -2.20 17.38 0.86
C LYS A 79 -0.75 17.90 0.85
N SER A 80 0.19 17.09 1.33
CA SER A 80 1.60 17.36 1.20
C SER A 80 1.91 17.27 -0.28
N PHE A 81 2.11 18.41 -0.92
CA PHE A 81 2.73 18.45 -2.24
C PHE A 81 4.05 17.69 -2.17
N THR A 82 4.35 16.88 -3.17
CA THR A 82 5.64 16.21 -3.24
C THR A 82 6.73 17.26 -3.47
N GLU A 83 7.80 17.21 -2.68
CA GLU A 83 8.91 18.18 -2.75
C GLU A 83 9.56 18.20 -4.14
N ASP A 84 9.93 19.37 -4.65
CA ASP A 84 10.42 19.58 -6.03
C ASP A 84 11.72 18.82 -6.35
N ASP A 85 12.56 18.59 -5.35
CA ASP A 85 13.83 17.89 -5.45
C ASP A 85 13.68 16.36 -5.44
N THR A 86 12.49 15.85 -5.10
CA THR A 86 12.19 14.42 -5.09
C THR A 86 12.33 13.84 -6.50
N ILE A 87 13.11 12.76 -6.65
CA ILE A 87 13.29 12.08 -7.94
C ILE A 87 12.07 11.23 -8.27
N VAL A 88 11.37 11.58 -9.35
CA VAL A 88 10.21 10.83 -9.85
C VAL A 88 10.59 9.75 -10.86
N CYS A 89 11.56 10.02 -11.73
CA CYS A 89 12.07 9.03 -12.69
C CYS A 89 13.50 8.66 -12.34
N ARG A 90 13.69 7.49 -11.72
CA ARG A 90 15.04 7.05 -11.29
C ARG A 90 15.99 6.75 -12.45
N CYS A 91 15.48 6.24 -13.57
CA CYS A 91 16.30 5.91 -14.74
C CYS A 91 16.91 7.15 -15.39
N GLU A 92 16.09 8.18 -15.59
CA GLU A 92 16.51 9.42 -16.26
C GLU A 92 16.91 10.53 -15.26
N ARG A 93 16.80 10.25 -13.95
CA ARG A 93 17.07 11.19 -12.85
C ARG A 93 16.25 12.49 -12.92
N VAL A 94 14.98 12.38 -13.31
CA VAL A 94 14.06 13.53 -13.40
C VAL A 94 13.39 13.77 -12.05
N SER A 95 13.35 15.02 -11.60
CA SER A 95 12.70 15.44 -10.35
C SER A 95 11.22 15.80 -10.52
N VAL A 96 10.49 15.91 -9.40
CA VAL A 96 9.11 16.40 -9.37
C VAL A 96 9.04 17.83 -9.91
N GLY A 97 9.96 18.71 -9.50
CA GLY A 97 9.99 20.10 -9.94
C GLY A 97 10.16 20.26 -11.46
N GLU A 98 10.96 19.39 -12.08
CA GLU A 98 11.10 19.36 -13.54
C GLU A 98 9.77 19.00 -14.24
N ILE A 99 9.06 17.98 -13.73
CA ILE A 99 7.75 17.59 -14.26
C ILE A 99 6.72 18.73 -14.03
N ARG A 100 6.65 19.22 -12.79
CA ARG A 100 5.71 20.27 -12.35
C ARG A 100 5.85 21.54 -13.18
N LYS A 101 7.09 21.96 -13.49
CA LYS A 101 7.37 23.09 -14.39
C LYS A 101 6.63 22.99 -15.72
N TRP A 102 6.64 21.82 -16.36
CA TRP A 102 5.98 21.61 -17.66
C TRP A 102 4.46 21.53 -17.52
N ILE A 103 3.98 20.88 -16.46
CA ILE A 103 2.55 20.82 -16.15
C ILE A 103 1.98 22.24 -15.95
N LEU A 104 2.66 23.08 -15.18
CA LEU A 104 2.28 24.48 -14.96
C LEU A 104 2.37 25.33 -16.24
N SER A 105 3.19 24.91 -17.20
CA SER A 105 3.28 25.51 -18.54
C SER A 105 2.16 25.05 -19.49
N GLY A 106 1.27 24.15 -19.03
CA GLY A 106 0.10 23.68 -19.78
C GLY A 106 0.21 22.29 -20.38
N VAL A 107 1.33 21.58 -20.19
CA VAL A 107 1.52 20.22 -20.73
C VAL A 107 0.57 19.26 -20.01
N LYS A 108 -0.30 18.58 -20.77
CA LYS A 108 -1.23 17.54 -20.27
C LYS A 108 -1.10 16.20 -20.99
N ASP A 109 -0.13 16.06 -21.89
CA ASP A 109 0.15 14.80 -22.59
C ASP A 109 1.41 14.14 -22.02
N LEU A 110 1.29 12.87 -21.58
CA LEU A 110 2.43 12.09 -21.10
C LEU A 110 3.48 11.85 -22.19
N ASN A 111 3.11 11.82 -23.48
CA ASN A 111 4.06 11.65 -24.59
C ASN A 111 4.87 12.92 -24.81
N GLU A 112 4.24 14.08 -24.71
CA GLU A 112 4.90 15.39 -24.77
C GLU A 112 5.83 15.58 -23.57
N LEU A 113 5.33 15.33 -22.36
CA LEU A 113 6.12 15.40 -21.13
C LEU A 113 7.34 14.46 -21.18
N LYS A 114 7.15 13.25 -21.72
CA LYS A 114 8.24 12.29 -21.98
C LYS A 114 9.25 12.83 -22.99
N ALA A 115 8.82 13.50 -24.06
CA ALA A 115 9.74 14.07 -25.03
C ALA A 115 10.57 15.22 -24.43
N LEU A 116 9.95 16.04 -23.59
CA LEU A 116 10.58 17.20 -22.94
C LEU A 116 11.55 16.81 -21.81
N THR A 117 11.21 15.80 -21.02
CA THR A 117 11.92 15.46 -19.77
C THR A 117 12.65 14.12 -19.83
N LYS A 118 12.38 13.30 -20.85
CA LYS A 118 12.77 11.88 -20.94
C LYS A 118 12.11 10.97 -19.90
N ALA A 119 11.33 11.48 -18.95
CA ALA A 119 10.68 10.66 -17.94
C ALA A 119 9.85 9.52 -18.59
N GLY A 120 10.18 8.27 -18.22
CA GLY A 120 9.59 7.07 -18.83
C GLY A 120 10.31 6.55 -20.08
N MET A 121 11.50 7.05 -20.42
CA MET A 121 12.37 6.49 -21.48
C MET A 121 13.37 5.44 -20.99
N GLY A 122 13.61 5.34 -19.69
CA GLY A 122 14.55 4.37 -19.14
C GLY A 122 14.12 2.91 -19.28
N SER A 123 15.01 1.99 -18.94
CA SER A 123 14.82 0.53 -19.04
C SER A 123 13.60 -0.01 -18.30
N CYS A 124 13.13 0.70 -17.27
CA CYS A 124 11.90 0.34 -16.58
C CYS A 124 10.64 0.49 -17.47
N GLY A 125 10.70 1.27 -18.55
CA GLY A 125 9.57 1.51 -19.46
C GLY A 125 8.42 2.25 -18.78
N ALA A 126 8.73 3.22 -17.93
CA ALA A 126 7.77 4.03 -17.15
C ALA A 126 6.95 3.29 -16.08
N LYS A 127 7.20 2.00 -15.84
CA LYS A 127 6.46 1.18 -14.85
C LYS A 127 6.47 1.75 -13.43
N THR A 128 7.51 2.50 -13.06
CA THR A 128 7.69 3.05 -11.72
C THR A 128 7.26 4.50 -11.61
N CYS A 129 7.43 5.31 -12.66
CA CYS A 129 7.22 6.75 -12.60
C CYS A 129 5.85 7.20 -13.12
N THR A 130 5.15 6.41 -13.94
CA THR A 130 3.85 6.83 -14.51
C THR A 130 2.81 7.18 -13.45
N SER A 131 2.61 6.32 -12.44
CA SER A 131 1.64 6.59 -11.36
C SER A 131 2.02 7.82 -10.53
N LEU A 132 3.31 8.06 -10.33
CA LEU A 132 3.84 9.22 -9.63
C LEU A 132 3.63 10.50 -10.44
N ILE A 133 3.84 10.46 -11.75
CA ILE A 133 3.56 11.60 -12.65
C ILE A 133 2.05 11.95 -12.60
N TYR A 134 1.16 10.96 -12.62
CA TYR A 134 -0.27 11.20 -12.42
C TYR A 134 -0.60 11.80 -11.06
N GLN A 135 0.16 11.46 -10.01
CA GLN A 135 0.03 12.11 -8.71
C GLN A 135 0.41 13.60 -8.80
N ILE A 136 1.50 13.96 -9.46
CA ILE A 136 1.90 15.37 -9.65
C ILE A 136 0.79 16.14 -10.40
N PHE A 137 0.22 15.56 -11.46
CA PHE A 137 -0.95 16.17 -12.13
C PHE A 137 -2.13 16.44 -11.17
N ARG A 138 -2.44 15.48 -10.28
CA ARG A 138 -3.51 15.65 -9.27
C ARG A 138 -3.15 16.69 -8.21
N GLU A 139 -1.88 16.78 -7.82
CA GLU A 139 -1.39 17.81 -6.91
C GLU A 139 -1.66 19.20 -7.49
N GLU A 140 -1.38 19.39 -8.78
CA GLU A 140 -1.68 20.61 -9.56
C GLU A 140 -3.18 20.77 -9.93
N GLY A 141 -4.06 19.90 -9.45
CA GLY A 141 -5.51 20.02 -9.62
C GLY A 141 -6.04 19.61 -11.00
N ILE A 142 -5.23 18.92 -11.81
CA ILE A 142 -5.64 18.43 -13.14
C ILE A 142 -6.37 17.10 -12.98
N LYS A 143 -7.57 17.00 -13.56
CA LYS A 143 -8.38 15.79 -13.56
C LYS A 143 -7.77 14.74 -14.47
N ILE A 144 -7.95 13.46 -14.13
CA ILE A 144 -7.41 12.34 -14.93
C ILE A 144 -7.93 12.35 -16.37
N ASP A 145 -9.18 12.78 -16.59
CA ASP A 145 -9.82 12.83 -17.90
C ASP A 145 -9.22 13.89 -18.82
N ASP A 146 -8.55 14.90 -18.26
CA ASP A 146 -7.88 15.96 -19.01
C ASP A 146 -6.45 15.57 -19.43
N ILE A 147 -5.96 14.40 -19.00
CA ILE A 147 -4.59 13.96 -19.21
C ILE A 147 -4.56 12.93 -20.35
N THR A 148 -3.76 13.18 -21.38
CA THR A 148 -3.55 12.21 -22.45
C THR A 148 -2.57 11.13 -22.01
N PRO A 149 -2.98 9.85 -21.98
CA PRO A 149 -2.12 8.77 -21.51
C PRO A 149 -0.98 8.48 -22.49
N GLY A 150 0.15 8.04 -21.95
CA GLY A 150 1.31 7.64 -22.75
C GLY A 150 1.01 6.43 -23.64
N THR A 151 1.53 6.42 -24.87
CA THR A 151 1.35 5.30 -25.79
C THR A 151 2.02 4.03 -25.28
N LYS A 152 1.25 2.94 -25.13
CA LYS A 152 1.80 1.62 -24.79
C LYS A 152 2.44 0.99 -26.02
N ARG A 153 3.67 0.51 -25.88
CA ARG A 153 4.41 -0.16 -26.96
C ARG A 153 4.49 -1.67 -26.72
N PRO A 154 4.62 -2.50 -27.77
CA PRO A 154 4.48 -3.95 -27.67
C PRO A 154 5.45 -4.64 -26.71
N LEU A 155 6.68 -4.14 -26.59
CA LEU A 155 7.68 -4.73 -25.70
C LEU A 155 7.51 -4.23 -24.28
N PHE A 156 7.02 -5.11 -23.41
CA PHE A 156 6.85 -4.81 -21.98
C PHE A 156 8.19 -4.83 -21.22
N ILE A 157 9.15 -5.63 -21.67
CA ILE A 157 10.50 -5.74 -21.09
C ILE A 157 11.54 -5.61 -22.20
N GLU A 158 12.78 -5.31 -21.80
CA GLU A 158 13.91 -5.37 -22.72
C GLU A 158 14.17 -6.82 -23.14
N VAL A 159 14.33 -7.03 -24.45
CA VAL A 159 14.56 -8.35 -25.04
C VAL A 159 15.79 -8.23 -25.94
N PRO A 160 16.81 -9.10 -25.78
CA PRO A 160 17.97 -9.12 -26.66
C PRO A 160 17.59 -9.24 -28.13
N MET A 161 18.21 -8.43 -29.00
CA MET A 161 17.92 -8.41 -30.44
C MET A 161 18.07 -9.79 -31.11
N GLY A 162 19.01 -10.61 -30.62
CA GLY A 162 19.25 -11.97 -31.12
C GLY A 162 18.01 -12.88 -31.06
N ILE A 163 17.11 -12.66 -30.11
CA ILE A 163 15.85 -13.41 -30.01
C ILE A 163 14.94 -13.10 -31.20
N PHE A 164 14.80 -11.82 -31.57
CA PHE A 164 14.00 -11.42 -32.75
C PHE A 164 14.67 -11.86 -34.06
N ALA A 165 15.99 -11.76 -34.13
CA ALA A 165 16.78 -12.17 -35.30
C ALA A 165 16.92 -13.70 -35.44
N ARG A 166 16.33 -14.50 -34.54
CA ARG A 166 16.46 -15.97 -34.49
C ARG A 166 17.92 -16.44 -34.49
N VAL A 167 18.82 -15.66 -33.89
CA VAL A 167 20.22 -16.04 -33.76
C VAL A 167 20.29 -17.18 -32.74
N ARG A 168 20.68 -18.37 -33.19
CA ARG A 168 20.95 -19.49 -32.29
C ARG A 168 22.14 -19.13 -31.41
N ASN A 169 21.93 -19.06 -30.10
CA ASN A 169 23.03 -18.86 -29.16
C ASN A 169 24.03 -20.02 -29.31
N LYS A 170 25.29 -19.72 -29.66
CA LYS A 170 26.40 -20.70 -29.67
C LYS A 170 26.80 -21.19 -28.25
N LYS A 171 26.02 -20.89 -27.20
CA LYS A 171 26.35 -21.12 -25.79
C LYS A 171 25.30 -21.94 -25.03
N GLU A 172 24.79 -23.01 -25.64
CA GLU A 172 24.12 -24.12 -24.95
C GLU A 172 24.92 -25.42 -25.10
N SER A 173 26.24 -25.30 -25.10
CA SER A 173 27.19 -26.42 -25.07
C SER A 173 28.17 -26.22 -23.91
N ARG A 174 27.67 -26.27 -22.67
CA ARG A 174 28.44 -26.60 -21.46
C ARG A 174 27.50 -27.23 -20.45
#